data_AF-A0A7V0NPQ2-F1
#
_entry.id   AF-A0A7V0NPQ2-F1
#
_cell.length_a   1.000
_cell.length_b   1.000
_cell.length_c   1.000
_cell.angle_alpha   90.00
_cell.angle_beta   90.00
_cell.angle_gamma   90.00
#
_symmetry.space_group_name_H-M   'P 1'
#
loop_
_entity.id
_entity.type
_entity.pdbx_description
1 polymer ?
#
loop_
_entity_poly.entity_id
_entity_poly.type
_entity_poly.pdbx_seq_one_letter_code
_entity_poly.pdbx_strand_id
1 'polypeptide(L)'
;MKPKVYLETTIISYLTAKASRDLIIAAHQELTNEWWENRKKYFDLFVSQLVIQEAKAGDKNASQKRLSILESIPLLELNEDVTSLAHDLIKEKALPKKAVEDALHIAITINHGMDYLLTWNCKHIANAERQHAITATCHKEGFEPPIICTPEELMGG
;
A
#
# COMPACT_ATOMS: atom_id res chain seq x y z
N MET A 1 13.70 13.39 -10.92
CA MET A 1 12.94 12.13 -10.91
C MET A 1 11.79 12.31 -9.93
N LYS A 2 10.59 11.78 -10.20
CA LYS A 2 9.49 11.85 -9.23
C LYS A 2 9.69 10.77 -8.16
N PRO A 3 9.28 10.99 -6.91
CA PRO A 3 9.28 9.92 -5.92
C PRO A 3 8.33 8.80 -6.33
N LYS A 4 8.70 7.56 -6.01
CA LYS A 4 7.95 6.34 -6.32
C LYS A 4 6.99 5.99 -5.18
N VAL A 5 5.73 5.74 -5.51
CA VAL A 5 4.68 5.40 -4.55
C VAL A 5 4.11 4.04 -4.89
N TYR A 6 4.16 3.12 -3.93
CA TYR A 6 3.41 1.88 -3.97
C TYR A 6 1.99 2.11 -3.44
N LEU A 7 0.98 1.76 -4.21
CA LEU A 7 -0.42 1.85 -3.81
C LEU A 7 -0.90 0.50 -3.27
N GLU A 8 -1.25 0.45 -1.99
CA GLU A 8 -1.92 -0.71 -1.41
C GLU A 8 -3.42 -0.72 -1.79
N THR A 9 -4.04 -1.89 -1.79
CA THR A 9 -5.39 -2.13 -2.33
C THR A 9 -6.47 -1.25 -1.72
N THR A 10 -6.35 -0.85 -0.45
CA THR A 10 -7.33 0.07 0.15
C THR A 10 -7.46 1.38 -0.61
N ILE A 11 -6.39 1.91 -1.20
CA ILE A 11 -6.41 3.17 -1.97
C ILE A 11 -7.37 3.04 -3.17
N ILE A 12 -7.21 1.98 -3.95
CA ILE A 12 -8.05 1.73 -5.13
C ILE A 12 -9.48 1.38 -4.73
N SER A 13 -9.63 0.71 -3.59
CA SER A 13 -10.94 0.37 -3.03
C SER A 13 -11.72 1.61 -2.63
N TYR A 14 -11.11 2.57 -1.94
CA TYR A 14 -11.74 3.82 -1.56
C TYR A 14 -12.06 4.71 -2.77
N LEU A 15 -11.17 4.78 -3.75
CA LEU A 15 -11.34 5.57 -4.97
C LEU A 15 -12.58 5.15 -5.78
N THR A 16 -12.95 3.86 -5.75
CA THR A 16 -14.02 3.30 -6.59
C THR A 16 -15.28 2.92 -5.84
N ALA A 17 -15.22 2.93 -4.50
CA ALA A 17 -16.35 2.62 -3.64
C ALA A 17 -17.47 3.66 -3.78
N LYS A 18 -18.71 3.22 -3.53
CA LYS A 18 -19.84 4.15 -3.39
C LYS A 18 -19.62 5.00 -2.14
N ALA A 19 -20.07 6.24 -2.17
CA ALA A 19 -20.07 7.13 -1.02
C ALA A 19 -20.67 6.42 0.21
N SER A 20 -19.89 6.35 1.28
CA SER A 20 -20.32 5.75 2.53
C SER A 20 -21.17 6.71 3.35
N ARG A 21 -22.04 6.15 4.20
CA ARG A 21 -22.74 6.92 5.25
C ARG A 21 -21.97 6.93 6.58
N ASP A 22 -20.99 6.05 6.72
CA ASP A 22 -20.05 6.08 7.84
C ASP A 22 -19.08 7.25 7.62
N LEU A 23 -19.04 8.18 8.58
CA LEU A 23 -18.28 9.43 8.45
C LEU A 23 -16.78 9.22 8.30
N ILE A 24 -16.22 8.19 8.95
CA ILE A 24 -14.79 7.90 8.88
C ILE A 24 -14.46 7.34 7.51
N ILE A 25 -15.26 6.36 7.04
CA ILE A 25 -15.09 5.79 5.70
C ILE A 25 -15.29 6.86 4.63
N ALA A 26 -16.27 7.75 4.78
CA ALA A 26 -16.51 8.86 3.86
C ALA A 26 -15.32 9.84 3.82
N ALA A 27 -14.72 10.17 4.97
CA ALA A 27 -13.53 11.00 5.02
C ALA A 27 -12.33 10.34 4.30
N HIS A 28 -12.08 9.04 4.53
CA HIS A 28 -11.02 8.32 3.81
C HIS A 28 -11.27 8.29 2.29
N GLN A 29 -12.53 8.15 1.85
CA GLN A 29 -12.90 8.24 0.44
C GLN A 29 -12.55 9.62 -0.12
N GLU A 30 -12.93 10.69 0.57
CA GLU A 30 -12.67 12.06 0.13
C GLU A 30 -11.17 12.36 0.05
N LEU A 31 -10.41 12.05 1.10
CA LEU A 31 -8.97 12.24 1.12
C LEU A 31 -8.24 11.42 0.04
N THR A 32 -8.75 10.23 -0.27
CA THR A 32 -8.22 9.41 -1.38
C THR A 32 -8.48 10.07 -2.73
N ASN A 33 -9.70 10.55 -2.96
CA ASN A 33 -10.06 11.27 -4.19
C ASN A 33 -9.23 12.54 -4.34
N GLU A 34 -9.13 13.34 -3.27
CA GLU A 34 -8.38 14.60 -3.29
C GLU A 34 -6.90 14.38 -3.60
N TRP A 35 -6.26 13.39 -2.97
CA TRP A 35 -4.89 13.01 -3.28
C TRP A 35 -4.76 12.52 -4.73
N TRP A 36 -5.69 11.68 -5.18
CA TRP A 36 -5.67 11.13 -6.54
C TRP A 36 -5.79 12.21 -7.61
N GLU A 37 -6.64 13.21 -7.41
CA GLU A 37 -6.88 14.28 -8.38
C GLU A 37 -5.75 15.31 -8.37
N ASN A 38 -5.28 15.69 -7.19
CA ASN A 38 -4.41 16.85 -7.03
C ASN A 38 -2.92 16.49 -6.90
N ARG A 39 -2.61 15.31 -6.35
CA ARG A 39 -1.25 14.96 -5.92
C ARG A 39 -0.59 13.89 -6.77
N LYS A 40 -1.33 12.90 -7.28
CA LYS A 40 -0.75 11.73 -7.97
C LYS A 40 0.23 12.10 -9.09
N LYS A 41 0.01 13.21 -9.79
CA LYS A 41 0.85 13.68 -10.92
C LYS A 41 2.29 14.00 -10.53
N TYR A 42 2.57 14.20 -9.23
CA TYR A 42 3.92 14.47 -8.72
C TYR A 42 4.70 13.21 -8.37
N PHE A 43 4.09 12.03 -8.52
CA PHE A 43 4.68 10.74 -8.17
C PHE A 43 4.69 9.78 -9.37
N ASP A 44 5.58 8.80 -9.32
CA ASP A 44 5.53 7.64 -10.19
C ASP A 44 4.83 6.50 -9.41
N LEU A 45 3.69 6.04 -9.91
CA LEU A 45 2.82 5.10 -9.19
C LEU A 45 3.10 3.66 -9.58
N PHE A 46 3.07 2.77 -8.60
CA PHE A 46 3.30 1.34 -8.79
C PHE A 46 2.29 0.53 -7.96
N VAL A 47 1.94 -0.65 -8.48
CA VAL A 47 1.14 -1.67 -7.78
C VAL A 47 1.80 -3.04 -7.97
N SER A 48 1.27 -4.08 -7.34
CA SER A 48 1.77 -5.44 -7.52
C SER A 48 0.67 -6.40 -7.97
N GLN A 49 1.07 -7.61 -8.36
CA GLN A 49 0.11 -8.67 -8.63
C GLN A 49 -0.78 -9.00 -7.42
N LEU A 50 -0.30 -8.80 -6.19
CA LEU A 50 -1.10 -8.96 -4.97
C LEU A 50 -2.28 -7.97 -4.96
N VAL A 51 -2.03 -6.70 -5.31
CA VAL A 51 -3.09 -5.68 -5.42
C VAL A 51 -4.12 -6.07 -6.47
N ILE A 52 -3.69 -6.61 -7.62
CA ILE A 52 -4.62 -7.11 -8.65
C ILE A 52 -5.49 -8.25 -8.11
N GLN A 53 -4.91 -9.17 -7.33
CA GLN A 53 -5.63 -10.31 -6.77
C GLN A 53 -6.68 -9.85 -5.73
N GLU A 54 -6.30 -8.98 -4.82
CA GLU A 54 -7.21 -8.43 -3.81
C GLU A 54 -8.31 -7.57 -4.45
N ALA A 55 -7.95 -6.76 -5.45
CA ALA A 55 -8.91 -5.95 -6.21
C ALA A 55 -9.98 -6.80 -6.92
N LYS A 56 -9.69 -8.06 -7.27
CA LYS A 56 -10.66 -8.99 -7.89
C LYS A 56 -11.70 -9.52 -6.91
N ALA A 57 -11.45 -9.46 -5.60
CA ALA A 57 -12.33 -10.04 -4.60
C ALA A 57 -13.68 -9.29 -4.47
N GLY A 58 -14.72 -10.02 -4.06
CA GLY A 58 -16.05 -9.45 -3.78
C GLY A 58 -16.93 -9.28 -5.03
N ASP A 59 -17.75 -8.21 -5.02
CA ASP A 59 -18.73 -7.93 -6.07
C ASP A 59 -18.07 -7.67 -7.44
N LYS A 60 -18.64 -8.25 -8.50
CA LYS A 60 -18.09 -8.17 -9.86
C LYS A 60 -18.05 -6.74 -10.43
N ASN A 61 -19.06 -5.93 -10.15
CA ASN A 61 -19.10 -4.56 -10.65
C ASN A 61 -18.08 -3.69 -9.92
N ALA A 62 -17.94 -3.90 -8.60
CA ALA A 62 -16.92 -3.21 -7.80
C ALA A 62 -15.49 -3.61 -8.21
N SER A 63 -15.24 -4.90 -8.45
CA SER A 63 -13.92 -5.37 -8.88
C SER A 63 -13.54 -4.85 -10.26
N GLN A 64 -14.49 -4.81 -11.21
CA GLN A 64 -14.23 -4.26 -12.54
C GLN A 64 -13.82 -2.78 -12.50
N LYS A 65 -14.45 -1.98 -11.63
CA LYS A 65 -14.06 -0.58 -11.42
C LYS A 65 -12.64 -0.46 -10.87
N ARG A 66 -12.27 -1.26 -9.88
CA ARG A 66 -10.91 -1.27 -9.32
C ARG A 66 -9.88 -1.67 -10.36
N LEU A 67 -10.15 -2.72 -11.13
CA LEU A 67 -9.25 -3.20 -12.18
C LEU A 67 -9.04 -2.15 -13.28
N SER A 68 -10.09 -1.42 -13.68
CA SER A 68 -9.97 -0.37 -14.69
C SER A 68 -9.01 0.75 -14.28
N ILE A 69 -8.93 1.10 -12.99
CA ILE A 69 -7.93 2.06 -12.49
C ILE A 69 -6.51 1.49 -12.60
N LEU A 70 -6.36 0.19 -12.28
CA LEU A 70 -5.08 -0.51 -12.20
C LEU A 70 -4.45 -0.79 -13.56
N GLU A 71 -5.22 -0.84 -14.65
CA GLU A 71 -4.76 -1.16 -16.02
C GLU A 71 -3.61 -0.27 -16.52
N SER A 72 -3.56 0.99 -16.07
CA SER A 72 -2.56 1.96 -16.50
C SER A 72 -1.33 2.05 -15.58
N ILE A 73 -1.31 1.29 -14.49
CA ILE A 73 -0.29 1.41 -13.44
C ILE A 73 0.73 0.27 -13.58
N PRO A 74 2.05 0.58 -13.66
CA PRO A 74 3.10 -0.43 -13.71
C PRO A 74 3.04 -1.42 -12.54
N LEU A 75 3.26 -2.70 -12.86
CA LEU A 75 3.30 -3.79 -11.90
C LEU A 75 4.73 -4.08 -11.44
N LEU A 76 4.91 -4.19 -10.13
CA LEU A 76 6.11 -4.72 -9.50
C LEU A 76 6.05 -6.24 -9.44
N GLU A 77 7.17 -6.87 -9.74
CA GLU A 77 7.32 -8.31 -9.70
C GLU A 77 7.39 -8.83 -8.26
N LEU A 78 6.77 -9.99 -8.04
CA LEU A 78 6.91 -10.75 -6.81
C LEU A 78 7.98 -11.82 -7.06
N ASN A 79 9.10 -11.72 -6.34
CA ASN A 79 10.24 -12.62 -6.48
C ASN A 79 10.56 -13.31 -5.14
N GLU A 80 11.61 -14.13 -5.13
CA GLU A 80 12.04 -14.87 -3.95
C GLU A 80 12.50 -13.92 -2.82
N ASP A 81 13.19 -12.83 -3.15
CA ASP A 81 13.67 -11.83 -2.18
C ASP A 81 12.50 -11.15 -1.44
N VAL A 82 11.47 -10.74 -2.18
CA VAL A 82 10.21 -10.22 -1.60
C VAL A 82 9.59 -11.23 -0.65
N THR A 83 9.55 -12.50 -1.07
CA THR A 83 8.95 -13.55 -0.26
C THR A 83 9.76 -13.78 1.00
N SER A 84 11.10 -13.82 0.92
CA SER A 84 11.99 -13.95 2.08
C SER A 84 11.79 -12.80 3.05
N LEU A 85 11.83 -11.56 2.56
CA LEU A 85 11.67 -10.37 3.40
C LEU A 85 10.31 -10.34 4.11
N ALA A 86 9.23 -10.75 3.44
CA ALA A 86 7.92 -10.88 4.09
C ALA A 86 7.91 -11.91 5.23
N HIS A 87 8.62 -13.03 5.07
CA HIS A 87 8.79 -14.02 6.14
C HIS A 87 9.60 -13.44 7.31
N ASP A 88 10.67 -12.68 7.03
CA ASP A 88 11.50 -12.07 8.06
C ASP A 88 10.75 -11.00 8.86
N LEU A 89 9.91 -10.19 8.22
CA LEU A 89 9.02 -9.24 8.91
C LEU A 89 8.10 -9.94 9.93
N ILE A 90 7.60 -11.13 9.60
CA ILE A 90 6.76 -11.92 10.52
C ILE A 90 7.60 -12.58 11.62
N LYS A 91 8.75 -13.15 11.25
CA LYS A 91 9.67 -13.84 12.15
C LYS A 91 10.22 -12.92 13.23
N GLU A 92 10.60 -11.70 12.85
CA GLU A 92 11.07 -10.63 13.73
C GLU A 92 9.92 -9.91 14.46
N LYS A 93 8.67 -10.38 14.29
CA LYS A 93 7.46 -9.87 14.95
C LYS A 93 7.11 -8.42 14.59
N ALA A 94 7.60 -7.90 13.46
CA ALA A 94 7.15 -6.61 12.93
C ALA A 94 5.66 -6.67 12.55
N LEU A 95 5.21 -7.83 12.04
CA LEU A 95 3.81 -8.13 11.77
C LEU A 95 3.36 -9.40 12.49
N PRO A 96 2.06 -9.53 12.84
CA PRO A 96 1.53 -10.75 13.43
C PRO A 96 1.54 -11.88 12.40
N LYS A 97 1.69 -13.14 12.85
CA LYS A 97 1.77 -14.33 11.98
C LYS A 97 0.63 -14.50 10.96
N LYS A 98 -0.52 -13.89 11.21
CA LYS A 98 -1.70 -13.95 10.33
C LYS A 98 -1.75 -12.86 9.26
N ALA A 99 -0.86 -11.88 9.32
CA ALA A 99 -0.82 -10.71 8.42
C ALA A 99 0.19 -10.94 7.29
N VAL A 100 0.05 -12.06 6.58
CA VAL A 100 0.99 -12.47 5.53
C VAL A 100 0.90 -11.57 4.30
N GLU A 101 -0.32 -11.26 3.85
CA GLU A 101 -0.55 -10.35 2.72
C GLU A 101 -0.08 -8.92 3.03
N ASP A 102 -0.34 -8.44 4.26
CA ASP A 102 0.18 -7.15 4.74
C ASP A 102 1.73 -7.11 4.71
N ALA A 103 2.38 -8.20 5.14
CA ALA A 103 3.84 -8.31 5.11
C ALA A 103 4.38 -8.34 3.68
N LEU A 104 3.67 -8.96 2.74
CA LEU A 104 4.02 -8.95 1.33
C LEU A 104 3.93 -7.55 0.71
N HIS A 105 2.90 -6.75 1.01
CA HIS A 105 2.85 -5.35 0.55
C HIS A 105 4.06 -4.54 1.00
N ILE A 106 4.44 -4.67 2.28
CA ILE A 106 5.60 -3.99 2.84
C ILE A 106 6.88 -4.49 2.18
N ALA A 107 7.06 -5.81 2.05
CA ALA A 107 8.25 -6.40 1.45
C ALA A 107 8.43 -6.04 -0.03
N ILE A 108 7.34 -6.03 -0.82
CA ILE A 108 7.37 -5.56 -2.22
C ILE A 108 7.85 -4.11 -2.28
N THR A 109 7.32 -3.27 -1.40
CA THR A 109 7.67 -1.84 -1.36
C THR A 109 9.15 -1.63 -1.05
N ILE A 110 9.66 -2.33 -0.03
CA ILE A 110 11.07 -2.27 0.39
C ILE A 110 12.00 -2.82 -0.70
N ASN A 111 11.72 -4.02 -1.22
CA ASN A 111 12.60 -4.71 -2.16
C ASN A 111 12.77 -3.93 -3.47
N HIS A 112 11.73 -3.24 -3.92
CA HIS A 112 11.79 -2.40 -5.13
C HIS A 112 12.22 -0.96 -4.86
N GLY A 113 12.63 -0.65 -3.62
CA GLY A 113 13.15 0.64 -3.19
C GLY A 113 12.17 1.79 -3.46
N MET A 114 10.89 1.59 -3.14
CA MET A 114 9.89 2.65 -3.25
C MET A 114 10.11 3.69 -2.16
N ASP A 115 9.81 4.96 -2.46
CA ASP A 115 9.94 6.04 -1.47
C ASP A 115 8.78 6.01 -0.48
N TYR A 116 7.57 5.64 -0.94
CA TYR A 116 6.36 5.62 -0.12
C TYR A 116 5.53 4.34 -0.32
N LEU A 117 4.92 3.88 0.78
CA LEU A 117 3.77 2.96 0.79
C LEU A 117 2.52 3.75 1.16
N LEU A 118 1.57 3.88 0.24
CA LEU A 118 0.31 4.57 0.50
C LEU A 118 -0.79 3.56 0.84
N THR A 119 -1.41 3.69 2.02
CA THR A 119 -2.43 2.75 2.53
C THR A 119 -3.38 3.41 3.53
N TRP A 120 -4.57 2.83 3.69
CA TRP A 120 -5.46 3.07 4.83
C TRP A 120 -5.50 1.91 5.83
N ASN A 121 -4.67 0.88 5.65
CA ASN A 121 -4.54 -0.21 6.61
C ASN A 121 -3.68 0.23 7.80
N CYS A 122 -4.26 1.06 8.67
CA CYS A 122 -3.62 1.52 9.89
C CYS A 122 -3.56 0.45 10.99
N LYS A 123 -4.14 -0.72 10.73
CA LYS A 123 -4.16 -1.84 11.66
C LYS A 123 -2.85 -2.61 11.60
N HIS A 124 -2.35 -2.95 10.42
CA HIS A 124 -1.16 -3.79 10.26
C HIS A 124 -0.02 -3.11 9.49
N ILE A 125 -0.33 -2.21 8.55
CA ILE A 125 0.67 -1.58 7.67
C ILE A 125 1.04 -0.20 8.19
N ALA A 126 0.16 0.80 8.08
CA ALA A 126 0.36 2.16 8.60
C ALA A 126 0.10 2.25 10.11
N ASN A 127 0.77 1.39 10.88
CA ASN A 127 0.67 1.36 12.33
C ASN A 127 1.96 1.86 12.97
N ALA A 128 1.90 3.00 13.63
CA ALA A 128 3.06 3.66 14.22
C ALA A 128 3.81 2.78 15.24
N GLU A 129 3.11 1.93 16.01
CA GLU A 129 3.74 1.02 16.97
C GLU A 129 4.56 -0.08 16.27
N ARG A 130 4.21 -0.43 15.03
CA ARG A 130 4.92 -1.42 14.22
C ARG A 130 6.05 -0.82 13.40
N GLN A 131 6.01 0.49 13.11
CA GLN A 131 6.96 1.17 12.23
C GLN A 131 8.41 0.96 12.68
N HIS A 132 8.66 0.98 13.99
CA HIS A 132 9.99 0.73 14.54
C HIS A 132 10.49 -0.69 14.26
N ALA A 133 9.64 -1.70 14.40
CA ALA A 133 10.00 -3.08 14.13
C ALA A 133 10.22 -3.33 12.63
N ILE A 134 9.35 -2.76 11.77
CA ILE A 134 9.52 -2.83 10.30
C ILE A 134 10.86 -2.21 9.91
N THR A 135 11.16 -1.01 10.39
CA THR A 135 12.41 -0.29 10.13
C THR A 135 13.63 -1.07 10.59
N ALA A 136 13.58 -1.64 11.80
CA ALA A 136 14.67 -2.45 12.34
C ALA A 136 14.94 -3.70 11.49
N THR A 137 13.89 -4.39 11.02
CA THR A 137 14.03 -5.52 10.09
C THR A 137 14.64 -5.07 8.76
N CYS A 138 14.21 -3.94 8.20
CA CYS A 138 14.77 -3.42 6.94
C CYS A 138 16.28 -3.21 7.05
N HIS A 139 16.73 -2.48 8.07
CA HIS A 139 18.16 -2.19 8.26
C HIS A 139 18.98 -3.46 8.51
N LYS A 140 18.43 -4.43 9.24
CA LYS A 140 19.09 -5.72 9.50
C LYS A 140 19.36 -6.49 8.20
N GLU A 141 18.40 -6.44 7.26
CA GLU A 141 18.50 -7.09 5.95
C GLU A 141 19.18 -6.20 4.89
N GLY A 142 19.67 -5.01 5.27
CA GLY A 142 20.42 -4.11 4.39
C GLY A 142 19.56 -3.27 3.44
N PHE A 143 18.26 -3.13 3.73
CA PHE A 143 17.33 -2.31 2.95
C PHE A 143 17.03 -0.98 3.62
N GLU A 144 16.69 0.02 2.79
CA GLU A 144 16.12 1.27 3.28
C GLU A 144 14.59 1.16 3.40
N PRO A 145 14.01 1.55 4.55
CA PRO A 145 12.57 1.48 4.77
C PRO A 145 11.85 2.58 3.98
N PRO A 146 10.70 2.28 3.34
CA PRO A 146 9.84 3.30 2.75
C PRO A 146 9.13 4.10 3.85
N ILE A 147 8.68 5.30 3.51
CA ILE A 147 7.73 6.02 4.35
C ILE A 147 6.34 5.40 4.15
N ILE A 148 5.81 4.76 5.19
CA ILE A 148 4.45 4.23 5.21
C ILE A 148 3.51 5.33 5.68
N CYS A 149 2.53 5.70 4.84
CA CYS A 149 1.67 6.84 5.10
C CYS A 149 0.27 6.67 4.52
N THR A 150 -0.64 7.49 5.02
CA THR A 150 -2.00 7.68 4.49
C THR A 150 -2.01 8.77 3.42
N PRO A 151 -3.06 8.85 2.57
CA PRO A 151 -3.27 9.97 1.65
C PRO A 151 -3.15 11.35 2.31
N GLU A 152 -3.71 11.51 3.51
CA GLU A 152 -3.68 12.77 4.28
C GLU A 152 -2.24 13.23 4.56
N GLU A 153 -1.37 12.31 4.95
CA GLU A 153 0.04 12.58 5.25
C GLU A 153 0.85 12.89 3.98
N LEU A 154 0.38 12.50 2.79
CA LEU A 154 1.05 12.72 1.50
C LEU A 154 0.42 13.85 0.66
N MET A 155 -0.36 14.73 1.29
CA MET A 155 -0.99 15.90 0.66
C MET A 155 -0.05 17.05 0.36
N GLY A 156 1.17 17.04 0.91
CA GLY A 156 2.23 18.05 0.78
C GLY A 156 1.81 19.50 1.06
N GLY A 157 2.75 20.42 0.91
CA GLY A 157 2.57 21.85 1.16
C GLY A 157 3.22 22.70 0.08
#